data_AF-A0A7V9RU94-F1
#
_entry.id   AF-A0A7V9RU94-F1
#
_cell.length_a   1.000
_cell.length_b   1.000
_cell.length_c   1.000
_cell.angle_alpha   90.00
_cell.angle_beta   90.00
_cell.angle_gamma   90.00
#
_symmetry.space_group_name_H-M   'P 1'
#
loop_
_entity.id
_entity.type
_entity.pdbx_description
1 polymer ?
#
loop_
_entity_poly.entity_id
_entity_poly.type
_entity_poly.pdbx_seq_one_letter_code
_entity_poly.pdbx_strand_id
1 'polypeptide(L)' 'MKKIPVQNLAEGDEYTDTKIQNIAETSNTNTEVVTEAMAEVLIKQNKLEKAIEMYVKLSLNNPSKSAYFAAKIQSLKRE' A
#
# COMPACT_ATOMS: atom_id res chain seq x y z
N MET A 1 31.89 -6.35 -12.74
CA MET A 1 31.16 -6.03 -11.49
C MET A 1 30.87 -4.54 -11.48
N LYS A 2 29.60 -4.14 -11.59
CA LYS A 2 29.21 -2.72 -11.60
C LYS A 2 29.44 -2.17 -10.19
N LYS A 3 30.35 -1.20 -10.06
CA LYS A 3 30.61 -0.49 -8.80
C LYS A 3 29.33 0.26 -8.42
N ILE A 4 28.82 -0.01 -7.22
CA ILE A 4 27.78 0.80 -6.60
C ILE A 4 28.44 2.17 -6.34
N PRO A 5 27.85 3.31 -6.71
CA PRO A 5 28.44 4.60 -6.40
C PRO A 5 28.39 4.74 -4.88
N VAL A 6 29.56 4.69 -4.24
CA VAL A 6 29.74 5.16 -2.87
C VAL A 6 29.55 6.67 -2.97
N GLN A 7 28.32 7.13 -2.83
CA GLN A 7 28.03 8.54 -2.64
C GLN A 7 28.71 8.91 -1.32
N ASN A 8 29.64 9.87 -1.39
CA ASN A 8 30.13 10.58 -0.22
C ASN A 8 28.90 11.09 0.55
N LEU A 9 28.51 10.40 1.62
CA LEU A 9 27.72 11.02 2.66
C LEU A 9 28.70 11.89 3.42
N ALA A 10 28.72 13.19 3.09
CA ALA A 10 29.34 14.17 3.95
C ALA A 10 28.70 14.03 5.34
N GLU A 11 29.49 13.63 6.32
CA GLU A 11 29.05 13.51 7.70
C GLU A 11 28.76 14.92 8.24
N GLY A 12 27.52 15.20 8.63
CA GLY A 12 27.20 16.34 9.49
C GLY A 12 26.55 17.58 8.85
N ASP A 13 25.87 17.46 7.71
CA ASP A 13 25.06 18.58 7.19
C ASP A 13 23.69 18.58 7.89
N GLU A 14 23.31 19.67 8.58
CA GLU A 14 22.02 19.87 9.29
C GLU A 14 20.79 19.52 8.41
N TYR A 15 20.94 19.70 7.09
CA TYR A 15 19.95 19.35 6.06
C TYR A 15 19.76 17.83 5.89
N THR A 16 20.84 17.05 5.98
CA THR A 16 20.77 15.58 5.91
C THR A 16 20.12 15.01 7.17
N ASP A 17 20.44 15.56 8.34
CA ASP A 17 19.85 15.13 9.61
C ASP A 17 18.35 15.44 9.66
N THR A 18 17.95 16.64 9.20
CA THR A 18 16.53 17.01 9.06
C THR A 18 15.78 16.07 8.11
N LYS A 19 16.38 15.67 6.98
CA LYS A 19 15.76 14.70 6.06
C LYS A 19 15.62 13.32 6.68
N ILE A 20 16.65 12.85 7.39
CA ILE A 20 16.63 11.56 8.07
C ILE A 20 15.53 11.55 9.13
N GLN A 21 15.39 12.61 9.92
CA GLN A 21 14.32 12.76 10.90
C GLN A 21 12.94 12.70 10.26
N ASN A 22 12.68 13.46 9.19
CA ASN A 22 11.39 13.44 8.49
C ASN A 22 11.04 12.06 7.90
N ILE A 23 12.02 11.34 7.34
CA ILE A 23 11.82 9.98 6.82
C ILE A 23 11.53 9.01 7.97
N ALA A 24 12.25 9.12 9.08
CA ALA A 24 12.04 8.27 10.26
C ALA A 24 10.64 8.48 10.86
N GLU A 25 10.20 9.74 10.99
CA GLU A 25 8.87 10.10 11.50
C GLU A 25 7.74 9.53 10.62
N THR A 26 7.91 9.57 9.30
CA THR A 26 6.91 9.09 8.36
C THR A 26 6.97 7.57 8.11
N SER A 27 8.10 6.92 8.39
CA SER A 27 8.30 5.48 8.11
C SER A 27 7.43 4.55 8.94
N ASN A 28 7.00 4.97 10.13
CA ASN A 28 6.10 4.16 10.98
C ASN A 28 4.61 4.42 10.69
N THR A 29 4.29 5.28 9.71
CA THR A 29 2.90 5.56 9.36
C THR A 29 2.32 4.41 8.54
N ASN A 30 1.39 3.66 9.14
CA ASN A 30 0.63 2.63 8.42
C ASN A 30 -0.41 3.32 7.54
N THR A 31 0.00 3.73 6.35
CA THR A 31 -0.93 4.23 5.33
C THR A 31 -1.64 3.04 4.69
N GLU A 32 -2.97 3.06 4.75
CA GLU A 32 -3.75 2.03 4.09
C GLU A 32 -3.76 2.24 2.57
N VAL A 33 -3.26 1.26 1.83
CA VAL A 33 -3.22 1.31 0.36
C VAL A 33 -4.51 0.72 -0.21
N VAL A 34 -5.51 1.57 -0.42
CA VAL A 34 -6.83 1.16 -0.96
C VAL A 34 -6.78 1.09 -2.48
N THR A 35 -6.33 -0.05 -3.02
CA THR A 35 -6.26 -0.29 -4.48
C THR A 35 -6.73 -1.70 -4.85
N GLU A 36 -7.19 -1.88 -6.08
CA GLU A 36 -7.62 -3.19 -6.58
C GLU A 36 -6.49 -4.22 -6.55
N ALA A 37 -5.28 -3.82 -6.97
CA ALA A 37 -4.10 -4.67 -6.93
C ALA A 37 -3.77 -5.15 -5.50
N MET A 38 -3.94 -4.28 -4.49
CA MET A 38 -3.72 -4.67 -3.10
C MET A 38 -4.79 -5.67 -2.63
N ALA A 39 -6.05 -5.54 -3.07
CA ALA A 39 -7.09 -6.54 -2.80
C ALA A 39 -6.74 -7.89 -3.43
N GLU A 40 -6.22 -7.93 -4.65
CA GLU A 40 -5.74 -9.17 -5.29
C GLU A 40 -4.57 -9.81 -4.54
N VAL A 41 -3.63 -9.01 -4.04
CA VAL A 41 -2.53 -9.50 -3.21
C VAL A 41 -3.05 -10.13 -1.93
N LEU A 42 -4.05 -9.55 -1.27
CA LEU A 42 -4.66 -10.13 -0.07
C LEU A 42 -5.36 -11.45 -0.35
N ILE A 43 -6.05 -11.58 -1.49
CA ILE A 43 -6.66 -12.86 -1.93
C ILE A 43 -5.55 -13.92 -2.08
N LYS A 44 -4.45 -13.59 -2.75
CA LYS A 44 -3.30 -14.49 -2.91
C LYS A 44 -2.65 -14.89 -1.58
N GLN A 45 -2.75 -14.03 -0.57
CA GLN A 45 -2.30 -14.30 0.81
C GLN A 45 -3.34 -15.04 1.65
N ASN A 46 -4.46 -15.47 1.05
CA ASN A 46 -5.60 -16.09 1.74
C ASN A 46 -6.24 -15.21 2.83
N LYS A 47 -6.10 -13.88 2.71
CA LYS A 47 -6.69 -12.89 3.63
C LYS A 47 -7.99 -12.35 3.06
N LEU A 48 -8.98 -13.23 2.89
CA LEU A 48 -10.22 -12.94 2.17
C LEU A 48 -11.04 -11.82 2.83
N GLU A 49 -11.13 -11.79 4.16
CA GLU A 49 -11.86 -10.75 4.90
C GLU A 49 -11.31 -9.35 4.60
N LYS A 50 -9.98 -9.20 4.60
CA LYS A 50 -9.33 -7.93 4.30
C LYS A 50 -9.47 -7.54 2.82
N ALA A 51 -9.48 -8.52 1.92
CA ALA A 51 -9.75 -8.27 0.50
C ALA A 51 -11.19 -7.76 0.30
N ILE A 52 -12.17 -8.35 1.01
CA ILE A 52 -13.57 -7.91 0.99
C ILE A 52 -13.70 -6.48 1.52
N GLU A 53 -13.10 -6.16 2.67
CA GLU A 53 -13.10 -4.78 3.21
C GLU A 53 -12.56 -3.78 2.20
N MET A 54 -11.47 -4.12 1.51
CA MET A 54 -10.89 -3.22 0.53
C MET A 54 -11.77 -3.02 -0.70
N TYR A 55 -12.44 -4.07 -1.19
CA TYR A 55 -13.43 -3.90 -2.26
C TYR A 55 -14.64 -3.07 -1.82
N VAL A 56 -15.06 -3.17 -0.56
CA VAL A 56 -16.09 -2.30 0.01
C VAL A 56 -15.61 -0.84 -0.02
N LYS A 57 -14.40 -0.55 0.48
CA LYS A 57 -13.80 0.80 0.43
C LYS A 57 -13.68 1.33 -0.99
N LEU A 58 -13.22 0.50 -1.93
CA LEU A 58 -13.12 0.86 -3.34
C LEU A 58 -14.48 1.18 -3.97
N SER A 59 -15.54 0.47 -3.58
CA SER A 59 -16.91 0.75 -4.05
C SER A 59 -17.45 2.08 -3.55
N LEU A 60 -17.11 2.45 -2.31
CA LEU A 60 -17.50 3.75 -1.75
C LEU A 60 -16.75 4.90 -2.45
N ASN A 61 -15.46 4.70 -2.73
CA ASN A 61 -14.62 5.69 -3.41
C ASN A 61 -14.90 5.79 -4.92
N ASN A 62 -15.40 4.72 -5.55
CA ASN A 62 -15.65 4.66 -7.00
C ASN A 62 -17.06 4.12 -7.30
N PRO A 63 -18.13 4.93 -7.10
CA PRO A 63 -19.51 4.47 -7.26
C PRO A 63 -19.83 3.90 -8.65
N SER A 64 -19.16 4.39 -9.70
CA SER A 64 -19.32 3.91 -11.08
C SER A 64 -18.91 2.45 -11.28
N LYS A 65 -18.00 1.93 -10.44
CA LYS A 65 -17.53 0.54 -10.46
C LYS A 65 -18.17 -0.30 -9.34
N SER A 66 -19.15 0.22 -8.62
CA SER A 66 -19.75 -0.47 -7.46
C SER A 66 -20.27 -1.88 -7.79
N ALA A 67 -20.94 -2.06 -8.93
CA ALA A 67 -21.43 -3.37 -9.38
C ALA A 67 -20.30 -4.38 -9.61
N TYR A 68 -19.16 -3.93 -10.14
CA TYR A 68 -17.97 -4.76 -10.34
C TYR A 68 -17.38 -5.22 -9.00
N PHE A 69 -17.22 -4.31 -8.04
CA PHE A 69 -16.71 -4.67 -6.71
C PHE A 69 -17.68 -5.55 -5.94
N ALA A 70 -19.00 -5.33 -6.06
CA ALA A 70 -20.02 -6.18 -5.46
C ALA A 70 -19.93 -7.63 -5.98
N ALA A 71 -19.71 -7.81 -7.29
CA ALA A 71 -19.53 -9.14 -7.88
C ALA A 71 -18.27 -9.84 -7.35
N LYS A 72 -17.14 -9.12 -7.21
CA LYS A 72 -15.90 -9.65 -6.60
C LYS A 72 -16.11 -10.06 -5.15
N ILE A 73 -16.78 -9.22 -4.34
CA ILE A 73 -17.10 -9.55 -2.94
C ILE A 73 -17.94 -10.82 -2.86
N GLN A 74 -18.95 -10.95 -3.72
CA GLN A 74 -19.78 -12.16 -3.75
C GLN A 74 -19.01 -13.40 -4.17
N SER A 75 -18.02 -13.31 -5.08
CA SER A 75 -17.21 -14.48 -5.43
C SER A 75 -16.34 -14.93 -4.25
N LEU A 76 -15.72 -13.99 -3.53
CA LEU A 76 -14.86 -14.28 -2.39
C LEU A 76 -15.59 -14.86 -1.18
N LYS A 77 -16.88 -14.54 -1.02
CA LYS A 77 -17.71 -15.14 0.05
C LYS A 77 -18.17 -16.58 -0.26
N ARG A 78 -17.92 -17.07 -1.48
CA ARG A 78 -18.32 -18.41 -1.93
C ARG A 78 -17.16 -19.40 -2.02
N GLU A 79 -15.93 -18.94 -1.77
CA GLU A 79 -14.76 -19.82 -1.54
C GLU A 79 -14.79 -20.39 -0.12
#